data_AF-A0ABD0U4C7-F1
#
_entry.id   AF-A0ABD0U4C7-F1
#
_cell.length_a   1.000
_cell.length_b   1.000
_cell.length_c   1.000
_cell.angle_alpha   90.00
_cell.angle_beta   90.00
_cell.angle_gamma   90.00
#
_symmetry.space_group_name_H-M   'P 1'
#
loop_
_entity.id
_entity.type
_entity.pdbx_description
1 polymer ?
#
loop_
_entity_poly.entity_id
_entity_poly.type
_entity_poly.pdbx_seq_one_letter_code
_entity_poly.pdbx_strand_id
1 'polypeptide(L)'
;MTVELLSFANNKGSVAKAASFSCSKYLKEELASERLFCADTGRENRPDFKITETEISHALNAVGGLLTSICVHDLLLVYGPIRCHIGFPAWRICYTQIV
;
A
#
# COMPACT_ATOMS: atom_id res chain seq x y z
N MET A 1 -20.35 11.63 5.64
CA MET A 1 -20.11 11.36 4.20
C MET A 1 -18.79 12.02 3.84
N THR A 2 -17.88 11.28 3.22
CA THR A 2 -16.55 11.77 2.81
C THR A 2 -16.50 11.75 1.28
N VAL A 3 -16.07 12.86 0.67
CA VAL A 3 -15.89 12.96 -0.77
C VAL A 3 -14.39 12.99 -1.05
N GLU A 4 -13.93 12.04 -1.85
CA GLU A 4 -12.54 11.89 -2.25
C GLU A 4 -12.39 12.25 -3.73
N LEU A 5 -11.44 13.13 -4.05
CA LEU A 5 -11.06 13.44 -5.42
C LEU A 5 -9.80 12.65 -5.78
N LEU A 6 -9.89 11.79 -6.79
CA LEU A 6 -8.75 11.04 -7.32
C LEU A 6 -8.16 11.76 -8.54
N SER A 7 -6.85 11.90 -8.56
CA SER A 7 -6.09 12.33 -9.74
C SER A 7 -5.33 11.14 -10.34
N PHE A 8 -4.96 11.24 -11.61
CA PHE A 8 -4.14 10.23 -12.29
C PHE A 8 -2.80 9.98 -11.55
N ALA A 9 -2.27 10.98 -10.85
CA ALA A 9 -1.05 10.83 -10.04
C ALA A 9 -1.22 9.89 -8.83
N ASN A 10 -2.45 9.63 -8.40
CA ASN A 10 -2.75 8.73 -7.28
C ASN A 10 -2.82 7.26 -7.69
N ASN A 11 -2.63 6.94 -8.98
CA ASN A 11 -2.53 5.58 -9.50
C ASN A 11 -1.16 4.95 -9.16
N LYS A 12 -0.70 3.97 -9.94
CA LYS A 12 0.58 3.22 -9.87
C LYS A 12 1.73 3.88 -9.10
N GLY A 13 1.97 5.19 -9.29
CA GLY A 13 3.00 5.92 -8.56
C GLY A 13 2.87 5.91 -7.03
N SER A 14 1.65 5.92 -6.49
CA SER A 14 1.40 5.88 -5.04
C SER A 14 1.73 4.50 -4.44
N VAL A 15 1.38 3.41 -5.14
CA VAL A 15 1.79 2.05 -4.74
C VAL A 15 3.29 1.84 -4.83
N ALA A 16 3.94 2.36 -5.89
CA ALA A 16 5.39 2.29 -5.99
C ALA A 16 6.07 3.01 -4.80
N LYS A 17 5.57 4.19 -4.43
CA LYS A 17 6.06 4.92 -3.25
C LYS A 17 5.78 4.17 -1.94
N ALA A 18 4.62 3.54 -1.78
CA ALA A 18 4.29 2.74 -0.59
C ALA A 18 5.18 1.49 -0.48
N ALA A 19 5.48 0.83 -1.60
CA ALA A 19 6.43 -0.28 -1.65
C ALA A 19 7.85 0.17 -1.26
N SER A 20 8.32 1.29 -1.83
CA SER A 20 9.62 1.87 -1.47
C SER A 20 9.69 2.28 0.01
N PHE A 21 8.60 2.83 0.56
CA PHE A 21 8.50 3.16 1.98
C PHE A 21 8.62 1.91 2.85
N SER A 22 7.90 0.84 2.51
CA SER A 22 7.92 -0.44 3.24
C SER A 22 9.31 -1.09 3.19
N CYS A 23 9.93 -1.09 2.01
CA CYS A 23 11.29 -1.60 1.81
C CYS A 23 12.32 -0.80 2.63
N SER A 24 12.24 0.54 2.62
CA SER A 24 13.13 1.38 3.41
C SER A 24 12.96 1.16 4.91
N LYS A 25 11.73 0.94 5.38
CA LYS A 25 11.44 0.63 6.79
C LYS A 25 12.10 -0.70 7.18
N TYR A 26 11.92 -1.74 6.39
CA TYR A 26 12.54 -3.05 6.63
C TYR A 26 14.07 -2.97 6.67
N LEU A 27 14.70 -2.31 5.69
CA LEU A 27 16.17 -2.19 5.64
C LEU A 27 16.72 -1.43 6.86
N LYS A 28 16.00 -0.42 7.35
CA LYS A 28 16.39 0.31 8.58
C LYS A 28 16.28 -0.57 9.83
N GLU A 29 15.25 -1.40 9.92
CA GLU A 29 15.07 -2.37 11.00
C GLU A 29 16.16 -3.45 10.97
N GLU A 30 16.50 -3.96 9.79
CA GLU A 30 17.61 -4.90 9.59
C GLU A 30 18.95 -4.28 10.02
N LEU A 31 19.28 -3.07 9.55
CA LEU A 31 20.50 -2.36 9.96
C LEU A 31 20.54 -2.02 11.45
N ALA A 32 19.40 -1.69 12.07
CA ALA A 32 19.31 -1.46 13.50
C ALA A 32 19.52 -2.76 14.30
N SER A 33 19.01 -3.89 13.78
CA SER A 33 19.21 -5.21 14.38
C SER A 33 20.65 -5.71 14.25
N GLU A 34 21.32 -5.49 13.11
CA GLU A 34 22.75 -5.77 12.93
C GLU A 34 23.63 -4.90 13.84
N ARG A 35 23.27 -3.63 14.05
CA ARG A 35 23.97 -2.76 15.03
C ARG A 35 23.86 -3.26 16.46
N LEU A 36 22.80 -3.98 16.82
CA LEU A 36 22.66 -4.64 18.13
C LEU A 36 23.41 -5.98 18.20
N PHE A 37 23.63 -6.65 17.07
CA PHE A 37 24.23 -8.00 17.00
C PHE A 37 25.74 -8.03 17.29
N CYS A 38 26.40 -6.88 17.40
CA CYS A 38 27.77 -6.79 17.90
C CYS A 38 27.88 -7.00 19.43
N ALA A 39 26.77 -7.19 20.15
CA ALA A 39 26.75 -7.53 21.57
C ALA A 39 26.00 -8.86 21.79
N ASP A 40 26.77 -9.94 21.91
CA ASP A 40 26.41 -11.23 22.55
C ASP A 40 24.98 -11.75 22.33
N THR A 41 24.77 -12.55 21.28
CA THR A 41 24.12 -13.89 21.31
C THR A 41 23.57 -14.24 19.93
N GLY A 42 24.03 -15.38 19.39
CA GLY A 42 23.71 -15.91 18.06
C GLY A 42 22.25 -16.38 17.91
N ARG A 43 21.28 -15.47 17.94
CA ARG A 43 19.88 -15.76 17.66
C ARG A 43 19.43 -14.96 16.45
N GLU A 44 19.14 -15.67 15.36
CA GLU A 44 18.59 -15.14 14.11
C GLU A 44 17.19 -14.54 14.33
N ASN A 45 17.08 -13.42 15.04
CA ASN A 45 15.90 -12.56 15.00
C ASN A 45 16.03 -11.63 13.78
N ARG A 46 16.14 -12.21 12.58
CA ARG A 46 15.86 -11.43 11.37
C ARG A 46 14.37 -11.09 11.42
N PRO A 47 13.97 -9.81 11.27
CA PRO A 47 12.57 -9.52 11.08
C PRO A 47 12.10 -10.31 9.85
N ASP A 48 11.09 -11.17 10.01
CA ASP A 48 10.44 -11.78 8.85
C ASP A 48 9.88 -10.63 8.01
N PHE A 49 10.38 -10.46 6.78
CA PHE A 49 9.78 -9.53 5.83
C PHE A 49 8.42 -10.09 5.39
N LYS A 50 7.39 -9.83 6.19
CA LYS A 50 6.00 -10.08 5.81
C LYS A 50 5.45 -8.80 5.21
N ILE A 51 4.86 -8.93 4.02
CA ILE A 51 4.03 -7.90 3.43
C ILE A 51 2.60 -8.42 3.52
N THR A 52 1.84 -7.85 4.42
CA THR A 52 0.41 -8.08 4.59
C THR A 52 -0.40 -6.95 3.96
N GLU A 53 -1.67 -7.22 3.66
CA GLU A 53 -2.62 -6.22 3.16
C GLU A 53 -2.72 -4.99 4.10
N THR A 54 -2.65 -5.25 5.42
CA THR A 54 -2.63 -4.22 6.46
C THR A 54 -1.38 -3.36 6.41
N GLU A 55 -0.21 -3.95 6.15
CA GLU A 55 1.04 -3.19 6.03
C GLU A 55 1.07 -2.34 4.77
N ILE A 56 0.55 -2.86 3.65
CA ILE A 56 0.39 -2.09 2.42
C ILE A 56 -0.56 -0.91 2.64
N SER A 57 -1.69 -1.14 3.32
CA SER A 57 -2.64 -0.08 3.67
C SER A 57 -2.00 1.02 4.53
N HIS A 58 -1.21 0.61 5.52
CA HIS A 58 -0.47 1.55 6.37
C HIS A 58 0.58 2.34 5.58
N ALA A 59 1.32 1.68 4.69
CA ALA A 59 2.31 2.32 3.85
C ALA A 59 1.70 3.31 2.85
N LEU A 60 0.54 2.98 2.27
CA LEU A 60 -0.22 3.88 1.40
C LEU A 60 -0.65 5.15 2.17
N ASN A 61 -1.19 4.98 3.38
CA ASN A 61 -1.55 6.10 4.24
C ASN A 61 -0.34 6.99 4.59
N ALA A 62 0.80 6.39 4.94
CA ALA A 62 2.02 7.12 5.29
C ALA A 62 2.59 7.96 4.13
N VAL A 63 2.37 7.54 2.89
CA VAL A 63 2.84 8.21 1.68
C VAL A 63 1.86 9.28 1.17
N GLY A 64 0.73 9.47 1.86
CA GLY A 64 -0.35 10.35 1.40
C GLY A 64 -1.11 9.76 0.20
N GLY A 65 -1.00 8.44 -0.02
CA GLY A 65 -2.02 7.70 -0.73
C GLY A 65 -3.31 7.89 0.05
N LEU A 66 -4.33 8.41 -0.63
CA LEU A 66 -5.55 8.92 -0.02
C LEU A 66 -6.12 7.95 1.02
N LEU A 67 -6.70 8.54 2.07
CA LEU A 67 -7.33 7.86 3.20
C LEU A 67 -8.27 6.76 2.70
N THR A 68 -8.53 5.83 3.60
CA THR A 68 -9.41 4.68 3.43
C THR A 68 -8.63 3.44 2.99
N SER A 69 -8.10 2.76 4.03
CA SER A 69 -7.99 1.29 4.18
C SER A 69 -8.54 0.59 2.96
N ILE A 70 -7.76 -0.26 2.26
CA ILE A 70 -8.17 -1.06 1.10
C ILE A 70 -9.70 -1.17 1.05
N CYS A 71 -10.29 -0.16 0.40
CA CYS A 71 -11.69 0.10 0.62
C CYS A 71 -12.31 -0.60 -0.55
N VAL A 72 -12.84 -1.78 -0.25
CA VAL A 72 -13.74 -2.52 -1.11
C VAL A 72 -14.89 -1.57 -1.40
N HIS A 73 -14.78 -0.77 -2.46
CA HIS A 73 -15.91 0.00 -2.93
C HIS A 73 -16.94 -1.03 -3.36
N ASP A 74 -18.17 -0.96 -2.86
CA ASP A 74 -19.19 -1.93 -3.26
C ASP A 74 -19.57 -1.75 -4.75
N LEU A 75 -19.42 -0.53 -5.28
CA LEU A 75 -19.84 -0.15 -6.62
C LEU A 75 -18.89 0.88 -7.28
N LEU A 76 -18.54 0.64 -8.54
CA LEU A 76 -17.88 1.56 -9.46
C LEU A 76 -18.81 1.84 -10.63
N LEU A 77 -19.34 3.07 -10.70
CA LEU A 77 -20.18 3.52 -11.81
C LEU A 77 -19.28 4.08 -12.93
N VAL A 78 -19.33 3.47 -14.12
CA VAL A 78 -18.56 3.94 -15.28
C VAL A 78 -19.50 4.50 -16.34
N TYR A 79 -19.49 5.82 -16.49
CA TYR A 79 -20.29 6.47 -17.51
C TYR A 79 -19.54 6.51 -18.86
N GLY A 80 -20.04 5.78 -19.85
CA GLY A 80 -19.52 5.79 -21.22
C GLY A 80 -19.56 4.43 -21.90
N PRO A 81 -19.12 4.34 -23.18
CA PRO A 81 -19.17 3.10 -23.94
C PRO A 81 -18.15 2.04 -23.48
N ILE A 82 -17.17 2.42 -22.65
CA ILE A 82 -16.08 1.56 -22.20
C ILE A 82 -16.42 1.01 -20.81
N ARG A 83 -16.49 -0.32 -20.70
CA ARG A 83 -16.69 -1.04 -19.43
C ARG A 83 -15.36 -1.48 -18.80
N CYS A 84 -14.46 -0.53 -18.54
CA CYS A 84 -13.22 -0.82 -17.83
C CYS A 84 -12.96 0.24 -16.75
N HIS A 85 -11.98 0.00 -15.89
CA HIS A 85 -11.71 0.85 -14.73
C HIS A 85 -10.97 2.16 -15.07
N ILE A 86 -10.74 2.49 -16.35
CA ILE A 86 -10.17 3.76 -16.90
C ILE A 86 -9.24 4.50 -15.92
N GLY A 87 -8.14 3.86 -15.51
CA GLY A 87 -7.11 4.49 -14.66
C GLY A 87 -7.47 4.64 -13.17
N PHE A 88 -8.65 4.19 -12.74
CA PHE A 88 -8.99 4.00 -11.34
C PHE A 88 -7.98 3.04 -10.69
N PRO A 89 -7.50 3.32 -9.47
CA PRO A 89 -6.45 2.52 -8.85
C PRO A 89 -6.85 1.05 -8.69
N ALA A 90 -6.17 0.13 -9.38
CA ALA A 90 -6.59 -1.28 -9.45
C ALA A 90 -6.64 -1.99 -8.08
N TRP A 91 -5.75 -1.62 -7.16
CA TRP A 91 -5.73 -2.16 -5.78
C TRP A 91 -6.90 -1.69 -4.90
N ARG A 92 -7.72 -0.74 -5.37
CA ARG A 92 -8.98 -0.32 -4.72
C ARG A 92 -10.21 -1.04 -5.30
N ILE A 93 -10.05 -1.94 -6.26
CA ILE A 93 -11.14 -2.63 -6.98
C ILE A 93 -11.25 -4.10 -6.53
N CYS A 94 -10.69 -4.46 -5.37
CA CYS A 94 -10.81 -5.82 -4.85
C CYS A 94 -12.28 -6.07 -4.53
N TYR A 95 -12.99 -6.77 -5.42
CA TYR A 95 -14.41 -7.14 -5.30
C TYR A 95 -15.45 -6.06 -5.64
N THR A 96 -15.06 -4.95 -6.25
CA THR A 96 -16.00 -3.88 -6.65
C THR A 96 -16.83 -4.26 -7.87
N GLN A 97 -18.16 -4.10 -7.80
CA GLN A 97 -19.03 -4.25 -8.96
C GLN A 97 -18.86 -3.08 -9.93
N ILE A 98 -18.69 -3.36 -11.23
CA ILE A 98 -18.64 -2.32 -12.27
C ILE A 98 -19.99 -2.29 -13.00
N VAL A 99 -20.67 -1.14 -13.00
CA VAL A 99 -21.97 -0.93 -13.65
C VAL A 99 -21.85 0.09 -14.76
#